data_AF-A0A7S1QI82-F1
#
_entry.id   AF-A0A7S1QI82-F1
#
_cell.length_a   1.000
_cell.length_b   1.000
_cell.length_c   1.000
_cell.angle_alpha   90.00
_cell.angle_beta   90.00
_cell.angle_gamma   90.00
#
_symmetry.space_group_name_H-M   'P 1'
#
loop_
_entity.id
_entity.type
_entity.pdbx_description
1 polymer ?
#
loop_
_entity_poly.entity_id
_entity_poly.type
_entity_poly.pdbx_seq_one_letter_code
_entity_poly.pdbx_strand_id
1 'polypeptide(L)'
;REVGWLSFLTSLLGFVLSFGIIALVPYDVWEALSLEEAQQRHEDLPSQVLVDSSWELIYWATSLLCWVLCPVFIEYEAAGDFTVIGRLRASLKRNAAWCAAYIIGGLLVLVWLSVGGGAHGGLSAWCIAASNAWGLLVSTVLMGYGLVAVPRHLWRLACPAEQLATSYCVAVSMDEARLSTQFELQDVISEARAEIMSRSMQMWDPNLERAFSILQQTLEECEQLHCELTNGARGP
;
A
#
# COMPACT_ATOMS: atom_id res chain seq x y z
N ARG A 1 16.63 -1.47 11.60
CA ARG A 1 15.62 -1.20 10.54
C ARG A 1 15.37 0.30 10.59
N GLU A 2 15.97 1.07 9.70
CA GLU A 2 15.78 2.52 9.67
C GLU A 2 14.34 2.79 9.24
N VAL A 3 13.59 3.54 10.05
CA VAL A 3 12.21 3.90 9.73
C VAL A 3 12.27 4.81 8.51
N GLY A 4 11.61 4.41 7.42
CA GLY A 4 11.58 5.21 6.20
C GLY A 4 11.05 6.62 6.51
N TRP A 5 11.74 7.64 6.00
CA TRP A 5 11.38 9.05 6.20
C TRP A 5 9.91 9.35 5.85
N LEU A 6 9.37 8.67 4.85
CA LEU A 6 7.95 8.75 4.46
C LEU A 6 7.01 8.24 5.57
N SER A 7 7.30 7.09 6.17
CA SER A 7 6.48 6.54 7.26
C SER A 7 6.49 7.45 8.49
N PHE A 8 7.64 8.08 8.77
CA PHE A 8 7.75 9.07 9.85
C PHE A 8 6.91 10.32 9.57
N LEU A 9 7.08 10.95 8.39
CA LEU A 9 6.36 12.18 8.02
C LEU A 9 4.84 12.03 8.07
N THR A 10 4.35 10.88 7.64
CA THR A 10 2.90 10.62 7.55
C THR A 10 2.29 10.26 8.89
N SER A 11 3.04 9.56 9.74
CA SER A 11 2.68 9.38 11.15
C SER A 11 2.66 10.71 11.89
N LEU A 12 3.64 11.58 11.64
CA LEU A 12 3.68 12.94 12.18
C LEU A 12 2.48 13.77 11.69
N LEU A 13 2.15 13.68 10.39
CA LEU A 13 1.01 14.39 9.82
C LEU A 13 -0.32 13.93 10.45
N GLY A 14 -0.51 12.61 10.58
CA GLY A 14 -1.69 12.06 11.26
C GLY A 14 -1.78 12.46 12.73
N PHE A 15 -0.63 12.48 13.42
CA PHE A 15 -0.53 12.97 14.79
C PHE A 15 -0.95 14.44 14.89
N VAL A 16 -0.34 15.32 14.09
CA VAL A 16 -0.64 16.77 14.11
C VAL A 16 -2.11 17.03 13.80
N LEU A 17 -2.70 16.33 12.82
CA LEU A 17 -4.12 16.46 12.48
C LEU A 17 -5.03 16.01 13.64
N SER A 18 -4.68 14.92 14.31
CA SER A 18 -5.47 14.39 15.43
C SER A 18 -5.43 15.30 16.66
N PHE A 19 -4.23 15.81 17.01
CA PHE A 19 -4.07 16.75 18.12
C PHE A 19 -4.56 18.15 17.79
N GLY A 20 -4.60 18.52 16.50
CA GLY A 20 -5.20 19.76 16.03
C GLY A 20 -6.67 19.91 16.41
N ILE A 21 -7.44 18.81 16.41
CA ILE A 21 -8.85 18.81 16.83
C ILE A 21 -9.00 19.23 18.30
N ILE A 22 -8.09 18.78 19.18
CA ILE A 22 -8.13 19.12 20.60
C ILE A 22 -7.94 20.63 20.82
N ALA A 23 -7.14 21.28 19.98
CA ALA A 23 -6.96 22.73 20.01
C ALA A 23 -8.09 23.49 19.30
N LEU A 24 -8.68 22.91 18.25
CA LEU A 24 -9.74 23.55 17.46
C LEU A 24 -11.07 23.61 18.21
N VAL A 25 -11.43 22.58 18.99
CA VAL A 25 -12.68 22.55 19.76
C VAL A 25 -12.84 23.72 20.75
N PRO A 26 -11.88 24.07 21.62
CA PRO A 26 -12.04 25.22 22.51
C PRO A 26 -12.07 26.55 21.76
N TYR A 27 -11.39 26.64 20.60
CA TYR A 27 -11.45 27.81 19.73
C TYR A 27 -12.84 27.99 19.08
N ASP A 28 -13.43 26.89 18.59
CA ASP A 28 -14.79 26.84 18.04
C ASP A 28 -15.84 27.25 19.09
N VAL A 29 -15.74 26.71 20.31
CA VAL A 29 -16.63 27.10 21.42
C VAL A 29 -16.48 28.57 21.80
N TRP A 30 -15.24 29.08 21.83
CA TRP A 30 -15.00 30.50 22.11
C TRP A 30 -15.61 31.40 21.04
N GLU A 31 -15.46 31.03 19.75
CA GLU A 31 -16.04 31.77 18.65
C GLU A 31 -17.58 31.75 18.72
N ALA A 32 -18.19 30.58 18.95
CA ALA A 32 -19.63 30.44 19.12
C ALA A 32 -20.21 31.33 20.24
N LEU A 33 -19.52 31.40 21.39
CA LEU A 33 -19.92 32.29 22.49
C LEU A 33 -19.79 33.77 22.12
N SER A 34 -18.71 34.15 21.43
CA SER A 34 -18.50 35.53 20.98
C SER A 34 -19.57 36.00 19.98
N LEU A 35 -20.06 35.08 19.14
CA LEU A 35 -21.13 35.33 18.19
C LEU A 35 -22.48 35.51 18.89
N GLU A 36 -22.76 34.69 19.91
CA GLU A 36 -23.97 34.83 20.72
C GLU A 36 -23.99 36.18 21.47
N GLU A 37 -22.84 36.60 22.02
CA GLU A 37 -22.69 37.91 22.66
C GLU A 37 -22.84 39.08 21.68
N ALA A 38 -22.24 39.00 20.49
CA ALA A 38 -22.36 40.02 19.44
C ALA A 38 -23.82 40.16 18.96
N GLN A 39 -24.51 39.02 18.81
CA GLN A 39 -25.92 38.99 18.41
C GLN A 39 -26.85 39.57 19.49
N GLN A 40 -26.55 39.33 20.78
CA GLN A 40 -27.28 39.98 21.88
C GLN A 40 -27.05 41.49 21.92
N ARG A 41 -25.85 41.97 21.57
CA ARG A 41 -25.53 43.41 21.53
C ARG A 41 -25.97 44.14 20.26
N HIS A 42 -26.57 43.45 19.27
CA HIS A 42 -26.87 44.02 17.94
C HIS A 42 -25.63 44.63 17.26
N GLU A 43 -24.45 44.07 17.48
CA GLU A 43 -23.24 44.44 16.72
C GLU A 43 -23.12 43.57 15.47
N ASP A 44 -22.41 44.07 14.45
CA ASP A 44 -22.13 43.31 13.22
C ASP A 44 -21.43 41.99 13.57
N LEU A 45 -22.00 40.86 13.12
CA LEU A 45 -21.46 39.55 13.44
C LEU A 45 -20.06 39.36 12.81
N PRO A 46 -19.06 38.92 13.59
CA PRO A 46 -17.79 38.46 13.02
C PRO A 46 -18.03 37.24 12.12
N SER A 47 -17.31 37.17 11.00
CA SER A 47 -17.51 36.12 9.99
C SER A 47 -16.89 34.78 10.45
N GLN A 48 -17.69 33.71 10.53
CA GLN A 48 -17.31 32.32 10.92
C GLN A 48 -16.37 31.59 9.94
N VAL A 49 -15.87 32.29 8.92
CA VAL A 49 -15.16 31.70 7.78
C VAL A 49 -13.92 30.92 8.20
N LEU A 50 -13.24 31.35 9.28
CA LEU A 50 -11.99 30.73 9.72
C LEU A 50 -12.20 29.36 10.37
N VAL A 51 -13.25 29.22 11.19
CA VAL A 51 -13.61 27.96 11.87
C VAL A 51 -14.12 26.95 10.86
N ASP A 52 -15.05 27.35 10.00
CA ASP A 52 -15.60 26.48 8.96
C ASP A 52 -14.49 25.96 8.04
N SER A 53 -13.61 26.84 7.58
CA SER A 53 -12.47 26.46 6.73
C SER A 53 -11.49 25.51 7.45
N SER A 54 -11.30 25.69 8.77
CA SER A 54 -10.41 24.84 9.55
C SER A 54 -10.96 23.43 9.74
N TRP A 55 -12.27 23.31 9.98
CA TRP A 55 -12.97 22.03 10.06
C TRP A 55 -12.96 21.29 8.72
N GLU A 56 -13.23 21.99 7.62
CA GLU A 56 -13.15 21.41 6.28
C GLU A 56 -11.72 20.94 5.98
N LEU A 57 -10.70 21.73 6.30
CA LEU A 57 -9.30 21.36 6.07
C LEU A 57 -8.92 20.08 6.82
N ILE A 58 -9.22 20.00 8.12
CA ILE A 58 -8.91 18.81 8.94
C ILE A 58 -9.69 17.60 8.44
N TYR A 59 -10.97 17.77 8.10
CA TYR A 59 -11.80 16.71 7.56
C TYR A 59 -11.22 16.15 6.24
N TRP A 60 -10.94 17.01 5.27
CA TRP A 60 -10.41 16.57 3.99
C TRP A 60 -8.98 16.02 4.11
N ALA A 61 -8.14 16.62 4.96
CA ALA A 61 -6.79 16.12 5.22
C ALA A 61 -6.81 14.72 5.84
N THR A 62 -7.66 14.47 6.83
CA THR A 62 -7.80 13.15 7.46
C THR A 62 -8.42 12.11 6.52
N SER A 63 -9.39 12.53 5.70
CA SER A 63 -9.97 11.67 4.66
C SER A 63 -8.93 11.25 3.62
N LEU A 64 -8.14 12.18 3.09
CA LEU A 64 -7.06 11.89 2.14
C LEU A 64 -5.97 11.02 2.79
N LEU A 65 -5.63 11.30 4.05
CA LEU A 65 -4.68 10.50 4.81
C LEU A 65 -5.12 9.03 4.90
N CYS A 66 -6.40 8.80 5.21
CA CYS A 66 -6.96 7.47 5.35
C CYS A 66 -7.12 6.73 4.01
N TRP A 67 -7.65 7.39 2.99
CA TRP A 67 -8.01 6.73 1.74
C TRP A 67 -6.85 6.62 0.74
N VAL A 68 -5.87 7.51 0.81
CA VAL A 68 -4.72 7.51 -0.11
C VAL A 68 -3.47 7.05 0.60
N LEU A 69 -3.15 7.63 1.76
CA LEU A 69 -1.85 7.43 2.36
C LEU A 69 -1.74 6.07 3.06
N CYS A 70 -2.75 5.65 3.83
CA CYS A 70 -2.78 4.33 4.45
C CYS A 70 -2.61 3.15 3.46
N PRO A 71 -3.37 3.05 2.34
CA PRO A 71 -3.17 1.95 1.40
C PRO A 71 -1.79 1.99 0.72
N VAL A 72 -1.27 3.19 0.44
CA VAL A 72 0.11 3.34 -0.07
C VAL A 72 1.13 2.80 0.94
N PHE A 73 0.93 3.01 2.24
CA PHE A 73 1.81 2.45 3.28
C PHE A 73 1.77 0.94 3.40
N ILE A 74 0.56 0.36 3.39
CA ILE A 74 0.38 -1.09 3.45
C ILE A 74 1.15 -1.76 2.31
N GLU A 75 1.07 -1.20 1.11
CA GLU A 75 1.78 -1.73 -0.04
C GLU A 75 3.28 -1.40 -0.04
N TYR A 76 3.69 -0.25 0.51
CA TYR A 76 5.10 0.13 0.62
C TYR A 76 5.89 -0.84 1.52
N GLU A 77 5.31 -1.24 2.65
CA GLU A 77 5.88 -2.26 3.54
C GLU A 77 5.86 -3.65 2.88
N ALA A 78 4.82 -3.97 2.10
CA ALA A 78 4.71 -5.26 1.40
C ALA A 78 5.67 -5.40 0.22
N ALA A 79 6.03 -4.31 -0.47
CA ALA A 79 6.86 -4.36 -1.67
C ALA A 79 8.35 -4.43 -1.30
N GLY A 80 8.97 -5.60 -1.13
CA GLY A 80 10.37 -5.75 -0.69
C GLY A 80 11.51 -5.24 -1.61
N ASP A 81 11.27 -4.38 -2.60
CA ASP A 81 12.32 -3.96 -3.57
C ASP A 81 13.39 -3.04 -2.96
N PHE A 82 14.62 -3.09 -3.49
CA PHE A 82 15.78 -2.36 -2.94
C PHE A 82 15.78 -0.84 -3.22
N THR A 83 14.92 -0.33 -4.10
CA THR A 83 14.85 1.11 -4.45
C THR A 83 13.49 1.74 -4.16
N VAL A 84 13.50 2.87 -3.43
CA VAL A 84 12.31 3.55 -2.88
C VAL A 84 11.30 3.99 -3.97
N ILE A 85 11.80 4.47 -5.11
CA ILE A 85 10.98 4.96 -6.24
C ILE A 85 10.46 3.80 -7.10
N GLY A 86 11.26 2.72 -7.24
CA GLY A 86 10.86 1.50 -7.94
C GLY A 86 9.72 0.77 -7.21
N ARG A 87 9.85 0.63 -5.88
CA ARG A 87 8.81 0.10 -4.98
C ARG A 87 7.48 0.80 -5.18
N LEU A 88 7.47 2.14 -5.13
CA LEU A 88 6.25 2.93 -5.21
C LEU A 88 5.55 2.74 -6.57
N ARG A 89 6.31 2.73 -7.67
CA ARG A 89 5.73 2.59 -9.03
C ARG A 89 5.25 1.16 -9.31
N ALA A 90 5.98 0.15 -8.84
CA ALA A 90 5.60 -1.27 -9.00
C ALA A 90 4.38 -1.62 -8.14
N SER A 91 4.37 -1.16 -6.89
CA SER A 91 3.23 -1.27 -5.97
C SER A 91 1.99 -0.59 -6.55
N LEU A 92 2.11 0.66 -7.00
CA LEU A 92 0.98 1.40 -7.57
C LEU A 92 0.45 0.70 -8.81
N LYS A 93 1.30 0.13 -9.67
CA LYS A 93 0.88 -0.60 -10.87
C LYS A 93 0.15 -1.90 -10.53
N ARG A 94 0.61 -2.65 -9.52
CA ARG A 94 -0.02 -3.90 -9.09
C ARG A 94 -1.36 -3.66 -8.40
N ASN A 95 -1.47 -2.56 -7.66
CA ASN A 95 -2.68 -2.20 -6.93
C ASN A 95 -3.59 -1.20 -7.69
N ALA A 96 -3.16 -0.70 -8.84
CA ALA A 96 -3.93 0.22 -9.68
C ALA A 96 -5.25 -0.39 -10.12
N ALA A 97 -5.32 -1.71 -10.33
CA ALA A 97 -6.57 -2.38 -10.67
C ALA A 97 -7.60 -2.28 -9.54
N TRP A 98 -7.20 -2.52 -8.29
CA TRP A 98 -8.06 -2.36 -7.12
C TRP A 98 -8.42 -0.90 -6.88
N CYS A 99 -7.44 0.00 -6.96
CA CYS A 99 -7.68 1.43 -6.82
C CYS A 99 -8.63 1.97 -7.90
N ALA A 100 -8.47 1.54 -9.16
CA ALA A 100 -9.37 1.85 -10.26
C ALA A 100 -10.76 1.25 -10.03
N ALA A 101 -10.87 0.01 -9.53
CA ALA A 101 -12.15 -0.59 -9.20
C ALA A 101 -12.89 0.20 -8.10
N TYR A 102 -12.19 0.67 -7.06
CA TYR A 102 -12.77 1.54 -6.03
C TYR A 102 -13.21 2.89 -6.60
N ILE A 103 -12.40 3.52 -7.46
CA ILE A 103 -12.77 4.79 -8.11
C ILE A 103 -13.97 4.62 -9.04
N ILE A 104 -14.01 3.55 -9.84
CA ILE A 104 -15.12 3.24 -10.74
C ILE A 104 -16.39 2.92 -9.96
N GLY A 105 -16.30 2.11 -8.90
CA GLY A 105 -17.41 1.83 -8.01
C GLY A 105 -17.94 3.10 -7.34
N GLY A 106 -17.03 3.96 -6.85
CA GLY A 106 -17.37 5.28 -6.31
C GLY A 106 -18.08 6.17 -7.33
N LEU A 107 -17.57 6.22 -8.56
CA LEU A 107 -18.16 6.99 -9.66
C LEU A 107 -19.56 6.49 -10.04
N LEU A 108 -19.77 5.17 -10.08
CA LEU A 108 -21.08 4.57 -10.37
C LEU A 108 -22.12 4.92 -9.30
N VAL A 109 -21.74 4.85 -8.02
CA VAL A 109 -22.59 5.29 -6.90
C VAL A 109 -22.89 6.78 -7.00
N LEU A 110 -21.89 7.59 -7.37
CA LEU A 110 -22.02 9.03 -7.56
C LEU A 110 -23.01 9.39 -8.68
N VAL A 111 -22.93 8.68 -9.81
CA VAL A 111 -23.85 8.83 -10.96
C VAL A 111 -25.25 8.34 -10.60
N TRP A 112 -25.37 7.24 -9.85
CA TRP A 112 -26.66 6.73 -9.40
C TRP A 112 -27.37 7.72 -8.45
N LEU A 113 -26.63 8.33 -7.52
CA LEU A 113 -27.15 9.36 -6.60
C LEU A 113 -27.55 10.64 -7.32
N SER A 114 -26.81 11.05 -8.37
CA SER A 114 -27.11 12.28 -9.12
C SER A 114 -28.33 12.13 -10.02
N VAL A 115 -28.54 10.95 -10.61
CA VAL A 115 -29.70 10.66 -11.48
C VAL A 115 -30.96 10.33 -10.66
N GLY A 116 -30.82 9.71 -9.49
CA GLY A 116 -31.94 9.27 -8.65
C GLY A 116 -32.72 10.37 -7.93
N GLY A 117 -32.30 11.65 -7.99
CA GLY A 117 -33.01 12.78 -7.38
C GLY A 117 -33.06 12.80 -5.83
N GLY A 118 -32.41 11.84 -5.16
CA GLY A 118 -32.50 11.63 -3.71
C GLY A 118 -31.56 12.50 -2.86
N ALA A 119 -30.73 13.36 -3.47
CA ALA A 119 -29.77 14.18 -2.74
C ALA A 119 -30.42 15.43 -2.12
N HIS A 120 -31.40 15.27 -1.24
CA HIS A 120 -32.01 16.38 -0.49
C HIS A 120 -31.03 17.01 0.54
N GLY A 121 -29.84 16.42 0.74
CA GLY A 121 -28.78 16.90 1.63
C GLY A 121 -27.41 17.13 0.96
N GLY A 122 -27.34 17.17 -0.38
CA GLY A 122 -26.09 17.30 -1.11
C GLY A 122 -25.26 16.01 -1.17
N LEU A 123 -24.52 15.82 -2.26
CA LEU A 123 -23.72 14.62 -2.52
C LEU A 123 -22.62 14.41 -1.47
N SER A 124 -22.05 15.50 -0.95
CA SER A 124 -21.01 15.47 0.09
C SER A 124 -21.50 14.82 1.39
N ALA A 125 -22.71 15.13 1.86
CA ALA A 125 -23.27 14.58 3.09
C ALA A 125 -23.45 13.05 3.01
N TRP A 126 -23.91 12.54 1.87
CA TRP A 126 -24.03 11.11 1.63
C TRP A 126 -22.67 10.41 1.60
N CYS A 127 -21.66 11.02 0.95
CA CYS A 127 -20.30 10.49 0.96
C CYS A 127 -19.69 10.45 2.37
N ILE A 128 -19.90 11.49 3.17
CA ILE A 128 -19.47 11.54 4.58
C ILE A 128 -20.14 10.41 5.38
N ALA A 129 -21.47 10.27 5.27
CA ALA A 129 -22.22 9.24 5.97
C ALA A 129 -21.80 7.82 5.55
N ALA A 130 -21.62 7.59 4.25
CA ALA A 130 -21.19 6.30 3.72
C ALA A 130 -19.76 5.92 4.17
N SER A 131 -18.82 6.87 4.14
CA SER A 131 -17.44 6.67 4.61
C SER A 131 -17.42 6.29 6.10
N ASN A 132 -18.19 7.01 6.93
CA ASN A 132 -18.30 6.70 8.35
C ASN A 132 -18.95 5.34 8.62
N ALA A 133 -20.04 5.01 7.90
CA ALA A 133 -20.68 3.70 8.02
C ALA A 133 -19.74 2.55 7.63
N TRP A 134 -18.99 2.72 6.54
CA TRP A 134 -17.97 1.76 6.12
C TRP A 134 -16.86 1.60 7.16
N GLY A 135 -16.33 2.71 7.69
CA GLY A 135 -15.30 2.69 8.73
C GLY A 135 -15.76 1.96 10.00
N LEU A 136 -16.99 2.23 10.45
CA LEU A 136 -17.57 1.53 11.61
C LEU A 136 -17.80 0.05 11.33
N LEU A 137 -18.29 -0.31 10.14
CA LEU A 137 -18.49 -1.69 9.75
C LEU A 137 -17.17 -2.46 9.75
N VAL A 138 -16.14 -1.92 9.08
CA VAL A 138 -14.81 -2.53 9.04
C VAL A 138 -14.23 -2.63 10.44
N SER A 139 -14.27 -1.56 11.24
CA SER A 139 -13.76 -1.56 12.61
C SER A 139 -14.45 -2.61 13.48
N THR A 140 -15.77 -2.75 13.38
CA THR A 140 -16.54 -3.73 14.14
C THR A 140 -16.14 -5.17 13.77
N VAL A 141 -16.02 -5.45 12.46
CA VAL A 141 -15.59 -6.78 11.97
C VAL A 141 -14.15 -7.08 12.38
N LEU A 142 -13.24 -6.11 12.22
CA LEU A 142 -11.83 -6.26 12.58
C LEU A 142 -11.64 -6.45 14.08
N MET A 143 -12.39 -5.72 14.91
CA MET A 143 -12.37 -5.87 16.36
C MET A 143 -12.87 -7.25 16.78
N GLY A 144 -13.93 -7.76 16.14
CA GLY A 144 -14.43 -9.11 16.35
C GLY A 144 -13.37 -10.18 16.04
N TYR A 145 -12.67 -10.06 14.92
CA TYR A 145 -11.57 -10.96 14.58
C TYR A 145 -10.38 -10.80 15.53
N GLY A 146 -9.98 -9.56 15.81
CA GLY A 146 -8.84 -9.21 16.65
C GLY A 146 -8.94 -9.75 18.07
N LEU A 147 -10.15 -9.74 18.65
CA LEU A 147 -10.40 -10.28 19.99
C LEU A 147 -10.02 -11.77 20.13
N VAL A 148 -10.16 -12.55 19.06
CA VAL A 148 -9.84 -13.99 19.05
C VAL A 148 -8.44 -14.25 18.51
N ALA A 149 -8.06 -13.55 17.44
CA ALA A 149 -6.78 -13.77 16.76
C ALA A 149 -5.59 -13.33 17.62
N VAL A 150 -5.70 -12.22 18.36
CA VAL A 150 -4.59 -11.69 19.17
C VAL A 150 -4.22 -12.63 20.33
N PRO A 151 -5.16 -13.07 21.21
CA PRO A 151 -4.81 -14.03 22.26
C PRO A 151 -4.30 -15.36 21.72
N ARG A 152 -4.91 -15.87 20.64
CA ARG A 152 -4.44 -17.10 19.99
C ARG A 152 -3.05 -16.95 19.38
N HIS A 153 -2.70 -15.76 18.88
CA HIS A 153 -1.36 -15.48 18.40
C HIS A 153 -0.35 -15.42 19.55
N LEU A 154 -0.69 -14.74 20.65
CA LEU A 154 0.14 -14.69 21.86
C LEU A 154 0.35 -16.08 22.48
N TRP A 155 -0.69 -16.92 22.50
CA TRP A 155 -0.58 -18.30 22.97
C TRP A 155 0.38 -19.13 22.13
N ARG A 156 0.34 -18.98 20.80
CA ARG A 156 1.30 -19.63 19.89
C ARG A 156 2.72 -19.09 20.06
N LEU A 157 2.88 -17.80 20.35
CA LEU A 157 4.16 -17.19 20.71
C LEU A 157 4.74 -17.72 22.02
N ALA A 158 3.89 -18.11 22.97
CA ALA A 158 4.32 -18.71 24.22
C ALA A 158 4.84 -20.15 24.09
N CYS A 159 4.69 -20.80 22.94
CA CYS A 159 5.17 -22.16 22.66
C CYS A 159 6.27 -22.17 21.59
N PRO A 160 7.55 -21.94 21.95
CA PRO A 160 8.65 -21.83 21.00
C PRO A 160 8.83 -23.06 20.10
N ALA A 161 8.56 -24.27 20.61
CA ALA A 161 8.71 -25.51 19.86
C ALA A 161 7.76 -25.60 18.65
N GLU A 162 6.50 -25.20 18.82
CA GLU A 162 5.49 -25.20 17.74
C GLU A 162 5.79 -24.10 16.71
N GLN A 163 6.29 -22.94 17.18
CA GLN A 163 6.76 -21.88 16.30
C GLN A 163 7.93 -22.33 15.45
N LEU A 164 8.93 -22.98 16.05
CA LEU A 164 10.11 -23.48 15.34
C LEU A 164 9.71 -24.48 14.24
N ALA A 165 8.81 -25.42 14.56
CA ALA A 165 8.32 -26.40 13.60
C ALA A 165 7.57 -25.74 12.42
N THR A 166 6.75 -24.74 12.71
CA THR A 166 6.02 -23.98 11.67
C THR A 166 6.98 -23.17 10.80
N SER A 167 7.93 -22.45 11.41
CA SER A 167 8.94 -21.67 10.70
C SER A 167 9.85 -22.56 9.85
N TYR A 168 10.24 -23.74 10.34
CA TYR A 168 11.01 -24.71 9.58
C TYR A 168 10.23 -25.22 8.37
N CYS A 169 8.95 -25.57 8.55
CA CYS A 169 8.08 -25.99 7.43
C CYS A 169 7.98 -24.90 6.35
N VAL A 170 7.77 -23.63 6.76
CA VAL A 170 7.75 -22.50 5.83
C VAL A 170 9.10 -22.32 5.13
N ALA A 171 10.21 -22.40 5.86
CA ALA A 171 11.55 -22.30 5.29
C ALA A 171 11.81 -23.39 4.25
N VAL A 172 11.43 -24.65 4.54
CA VAL A 172 11.53 -25.76 3.58
C VAL A 172 10.66 -25.50 2.35
N SER A 173 9.41 -25.08 2.52
CA SER A 173 8.53 -24.79 1.37
C SER A 173 9.05 -23.64 0.49
N MET A 174 9.69 -22.64 1.09
CA MET A 174 10.32 -21.54 0.36
C MET A 174 11.58 -21.99 -0.38
N ASP A 175 12.36 -22.90 0.23
CA ASP A 175 13.52 -23.51 -0.42
C ASP A 175 13.12 -24.40 -1.59
N GLU A 176 12.06 -25.19 -1.46
CA GLU A 176 11.48 -25.97 -2.57
C GLU A 176 11.01 -25.06 -3.73
N ALA A 177 10.30 -23.97 -3.43
CA ALA A 177 9.87 -23.00 -4.45
C ALA A 177 11.05 -22.26 -5.10
N ARG A 178 12.11 -21.98 -4.32
CA ARG A 178 13.35 -21.43 -4.86
C ARG A 178 14.02 -22.44 -5.79
N LEU A 179 14.13 -23.71 -5.40
CA LEU A 179 14.72 -24.76 -6.23
C LEU A 179 13.92 -24.96 -7.51
N SER A 180 12.58 -24.98 -7.46
CA SER A 180 11.76 -25.14 -8.66
C SER A 180 11.97 -24.00 -9.67
N THR A 181 11.99 -22.75 -9.21
CA THR A 181 12.27 -21.59 -10.09
C THR A 181 13.70 -21.60 -10.62
N GLN A 182 14.65 -22.12 -9.85
CA GLN A 182 16.02 -22.34 -10.30
C GLN A 182 16.12 -23.39 -11.42
N PHE A 183 15.39 -24.51 -11.29
CA PHE A 183 15.34 -25.53 -12.34
C PHE A 183 14.65 -25.02 -13.62
N GLU A 184 13.53 -24.31 -13.49
CA GLU A 184 12.86 -23.68 -14.63
C GLU A 184 13.80 -22.71 -15.38
N LEU A 185 14.59 -21.92 -14.66
CA LEU A 185 15.57 -21.02 -15.27
C LEU A 185 16.67 -21.81 -16.02
N GLN A 186 17.15 -22.91 -15.44
CA GLN A 186 18.17 -23.75 -16.06
C GLN A 186 17.65 -24.43 -17.33
N ASP A 187 16.41 -24.90 -17.32
CA ASP A 187 15.75 -25.48 -18.49
C ASP A 187 15.64 -24.45 -19.63
N VAL A 188 15.17 -23.23 -19.33
CA VAL A 188 15.08 -22.13 -20.31
C VAL A 188 16.45 -21.74 -20.87
N ILE A 189 17.48 -21.70 -20.03
CA ILE A 189 18.88 -21.44 -20.45
C ILE A 189 19.37 -22.53 -21.42
N SER A 190 19.06 -23.79 -21.12
CA SER A 190 19.47 -24.93 -21.94
C SER A 190 18.75 -24.96 -23.29
N GLU A 191 17.44 -24.67 -23.31
CA GLU A 191 16.64 -24.59 -24.52
C GLU A 191 17.09 -23.41 -25.40
N ALA A 192 17.33 -22.24 -24.79
CA ALA A 192 17.90 -21.09 -25.48
C ALA A 192 19.25 -21.44 -26.11
N ARG A 193 20.16 -22.12 -25.38
CA ARG A 193 21.45 -22.57 -25.92
C ARG A 193 21.28 -23.53 -27.10
N ALA A 194 20.34 -24.48 -27.02
CA ALA A 194 20.07 -25.43 -28.09
C ALA A 194 19.55 -24.74 -29.37
N GLU A 195 18.62 -23.79 -29.23
CA GLU A 195 18.07 -23.00 -30.34
C GLU A 195 19.12 -22.06 -30.95
N ILE A 196 20.00 -21.48 -30.12
CA ILE A 196 21.15 -20.67 -30.57
C ILE A 196 22.09 -21.53 -31.43
N MET A 197 22.47 -22.72 -30.93
CA MET A 197 23.41 -23.61 -31.63
C MET A 197 22.83 -24.18 -32.92
N SER A 198 21.53 -24.52 -32.93
CA SER A 198 20.86 -25.03 -34.14
C SER A 198 20.79 -23.95 -35.23
N ARG A 199 20.47 -22.70 -34.87
CA ARG A 199 20.36 -21.57 -35.80
C ARG A 199 21.71 -21.01 -36.23
N SER A 200 22.72 -21.00 -35.37
CA SER A 200 24.07 -20.54 -35.72
C SER A 200 24.72 -21.43 -36.78
N MET A 201 24.47 -22.74 -36.72
CA MET A 201 24.91 -23.72 -37.73
C MET A 201 24.29 -23.47 -39.12
N GLN A 202 23.21 -22.68 -39.19
CA GLN A 202 22.38 -22.49 -40.39
C GLN A 202 22.50 -21.08 -41.02
N MET A 203 23.07 -20.08 -40.33
CA MET A 203 23.08 -18.67 -40.77
C MET A 203 24.49 -18.08 -40.79
N TRP A 204 24.90 -17.55 -41.95
CA TRP A 204 26.17 -16.86 -42.15
C TRP A 204 25.97 -15.34 -42.20
N ASP A 205 25.48 -14.75 -41.10
CA ASP A 205 25.27 -13.30 -40.97
C ASP A 205 26.14 -12.71 -39.83
N PRO A 206 27.08 -11.80 -40.11
CA PRO A 206 28.06 -11.29 -39.13
C PRO A 206 27.47 -10.39 -38.03
N ASN A 207 26.25 -9.86 -38.22
CA ASN A 207 25.52 -9.15 -37.16
C ASN A 207 24.80 -10.10 -36.20
N LEU A 208 24.39 -11.27 -36.68
CA LEU A 208 23.74 -12.30 -35.88
C LEU A 208 24.76 -13.02 -34.99
N GLU A 209 25.97 -13.23 -35.49
CA GLU A 209 27.09 -13.79 -34.74
C GLU A 209 27.49 -12.92 -33.53
N ARG A 210 27.46 -11.59 -33.69
CA ARG A 210 27.64 -10.63 -32.59
C ARG A 210 26.48 -10.64 -31.59
N ALA A 211 25.25 -10.81 -32.06
CA ALA A 211 24.10 -10.90 -31.17
C ALA A 211 24.15 -12.19 -30.33
N PHE A 212 24.55 -13.31 -30.93
CA PHE A 212 24.71 -14.59 -30.22
C PHE A 212 25.88 -14.57 -29.24
N SER A 213 27.00 -13.92 -29.57
CA SER A 213 28.12 -13.80 -28.62
C SER A 213 27.73 -12.98 -27.37
N ILE A 214 26.94 -11.91 -27.54
CA ILE A 214 26.39 -11.13 -26.43
C ILE A 214 25.42 -11.99 -25.60
N LEU A 215 24.51 -12.73 -26.27
CA LEU A 215 23.57 -13.61 -25.59
C LEU A 215 24.28 -14.68 -24.77
N GLN A 216 25.35 -15.27 -25.32
CA GLN A 216 26.16 -16.27 -24.64
C GLN A 216 26.92 -15.70 -23.45
N GLN A 217 27.45 -14.47 -23.57
CA GLN A 217 28.06 -13.76 -22.44
C GLN A 217 27.05 -13.47 -21.33
N THR A 218 25.84 -13.00 -21.69
CA THR A 218 24.78 -12.77 -20.68
C THR A 218 24.30 -14.07 -20.03
N LEU A 219 24.36 -15.19 -20.76
CA LEU A 219 24.02 -16.51 -20.24
C LEU A 219 25.04 -16.96 -19.18
N GLU A 220 26.34 -16.79 -19.48
CA GLU A 220 27.44 -17.11 -18.55
C GLU A 220 27.42 -16.21 -17.32
N GLU A 221 27.12 -14.91 -17.48
CA GLU A 221 26.93 -13.99 -16.36
C GLU A 221 25.74 -14.41 -15.48
N CYS A 222 24.61 -14.82 -16.06
CA CYS A 222 23.48 -15.35 -15.31
C CYS A 222 23.83 -16.65 -14.55
N GLU A 223 24.61 -17.54 -15.16
CA GLU A 223 25.06 -18.80 -14.56
C GLU A 223 26.05 -18.57 -13.41
N GLN A 224 26.95 -17.60 -13.55
CA GLN A 224 27.83 -17.15 -12.46
C GLN A 224 27.03 -16.52 -11.32
N LEU A 225 26.08 -15.63 -11.62
CA LEU A 225 25.22 -15.02 -10.60
C LEU A 225 24.40 -16.09 -9.86
N HIS A 226 23.94 -17.10 -10.58
CA HIS A 226 23.24 -18.25 -10.00
C HIS A 226 24.15 -19.07 -9.07
N CYS A 227 25.39 -19.33 -9.48
CA CYS A 227 26.41 -20.01 -8.66
C CYS A 227 26.77 -19.21 -7.40
N GLU A 228 26.89 -17.88 -7.50
CA GLU A 228 27.15 -17.01 -6.35
C GLU A 228 25.96 -16.97 -5.40
N LEU A 229 24.73 -16.91 -5.91
CA LEU A 229 23.50 -16.93 -5.10
C LEU A 229 23.26 -18.29 -4.43
N THR A 230 23.73 -19.39 -5.01
CA THR A 230 23.65 -20.73 -4.42
C THR A 230 24.76 -20.99 -3.40
N ASN A 231 25.99 -20.52 -3.64
CA ASN A 231 27.09 -20.66 -2.69
C ASN A 231 27.06 -19.64 -1.54
N GLY A 232 26.59 -18.41 -1.79
CA GLY A 232 26.39 -17.39 -0.76
C GLY A 232 25.26 -17.73 0.22
N ALA A 233 24.29 -18.54 -0.19
CA ALA A 233 23.28 -19.13 0.70
C ALA A 233 23.85 -20.27 1.58
N ARG A 234 25.07 -20.75 1.31
CA ARG A 234 25.82 -21.73 2.11
C ARG A 234 26.98 -21.10 2.91
N GLY A 235 26.89 -19.82 3.25
CA GLY A 235 27.78 -19.18 4.24
C GLY A 235 27.51 -19.72 5.65
N PRO A 236 28.54 -19.71 6.54
CA PRO A 236 28.68 -20.63 7.68
C PRO A 236 27.53 -20.67 8.69
#